data_AF-A0A8T6VC91-F1
#
_entry.id   AF-A0A8T6VC91-F1
#
_cell.length_a   1.000
_cell.length_b   1.000
_cell.length_c   1.000
_cell.angle_alpha   90.00
_cell.angle_beta   90.00
_cell.angle_gamma   90.00
#
_symmetry.space_group_name_H-M   'P 1'
#
loop_
_entity.id
_entity.type
_entity.pdbx_description
1 polymer ?
#
loop_
_entity_poly.entity_id
_entity_poly.type
_entity_poly.pdbx_seq_one_letter_code
_entity_poly.pdbx_strand_id
1 'polypeptide(L)'
;MAFINAGIRELGYGKHVSELSVHQISTLTGCIFATIFTYIASRIWPINSYSDSIKIGVIWMLLTFTFETTMVLGFMKKDFSFLLSSYNMLEGQLWPVFLLWTGLLPVIFKNQYIK
;
A
#
# COMPACT_ATOMS: atom_id res chain seq x y z
N MET A 1 7.18 6.06 -7.21
CA MET A 1 5.72 5.90 -7.42
C MET A 1 4.97 7.24 -7.43
N ALA A 2 5.18 8.16 -6.48
CA ALA A 2 4.51 9.47 -6.48
C ALA A 2 4.80 10.34 -7.74
N PHE A 3 6.03 10.33 -8.26
CA PHE A 3 6.42 11.16 -9.42
C PHE A 3 5.90 10.64 -10.76
N ILE A 4 5.77 9.32 -10.94
CA ILE A 4 5.21 8.73 -12.17
C ILE A 4 3.70 8.95 -12.23
N ASN A 5 3.01 8.83 -11.08
CA ASN A 5 1.58 9.18 -11.01
C ASN A 5 1.33 10.67 -11.22
N ALA A 6 2.23 11.56 -10.77
CA ALA A 6 2.12 12.98 -11.05
C ALA A 6 2.23 13.31 -12.55
N GLY A 7 3.14 12.65 -13.28
CA GLY A 7 3.30 12.84 -14.73
C GLY A 7 2.13 12.30 -15.56
N ILE A 8 1.59 11.13 -15.20
CA ILE A 8 0.40 10.55 -15.88
C ILE A 8 -0.86 11.38 -15.57
N ARG A 9 -0.94 11.99 -14.38
CA ARG A 9 -2.03 12.90 -13.97
C ARG A 9 -2.10 14.17 -14.82
N GLU A 10 -0.96 14.78 -15.13
CA GLU A 10 -0.90 15.99 -15.97
C GLU A 10 -1.19 15.70 -17.45
N LEU A 11 -0.78 14.53 -17.95
CA LEU A 11 -0.86 14.19 -19.38
C LEU A 11 -2.13 13.42 -19.80
N GLY A 12 -2.85 12.79 -18.87
CA GLY A 12 -3.95 11.87 -19.21
C GLY A 12 -5.35 12.27 -18.70
N TYR A 13 -5.59 12.14 -17.39
CA TYR A 13 -6.94 12.00 -16.83
C TYR A 13 -7.46 13.20 -16.01
N GLY A 14 -6.63 14.24 -15.81
CA GLY A 14 -6.92 15.35 -14.90
C GLY A 14 -8.19 16.17 -15.17
N LYS A 15 -8.83 16.03 -16.34
CA LYS A 15 -10.05 16.78 -16.70
C LYS A 15 -11.38 16.06 -16.43
N HIS A 16 -11.38 14.73 -16.18
CA HIS A 16 -12.63 13.95 -16.15
C HIS A 16 -12.79 13.04 -14.92
N VAL A 17 -11.84 13.05 -13.99
CA VAL A 17 -11.80 12.13 -12.86
C VAL A 17 -11.70 12.94 -11.57
N SER A 18 -12.67 12.79 -10.67
CA SER A 18 -12.64 13.47 -9.36
C SER A 18 -11.36 13.12 -8.60
N GLU A 19 -10.83 14.03 -7.77
CA GLU A 19 -9.62 13.78 -6.98
C GLU A 19 -9.69 12.50 -6.14
N LEU A 20 -10.90 12.14 -5.69
CA LEU A 20 -11.17 10.92 -4.94
C LEU A 20 -10.93 9.66 -5.78
N SER A 21 -11.41 9.65 -7.02
CA SER A 21 -11.22 8.53 -7.94
C SER A 21 -9.75 8.35 -8.32
N VAL A 22 -8.97 9.44 -8.41
CA VAL A 22 -7.52 9.36 -8.64
C VAL A 22 -6.81 8.66 -7.47
N HIS A 23 -7.18 8.99 -6.24
CA HIS A 23 -6.58 8.37 -5.06
C HIS A 23 -6.90 6.86 -5.00
N GLN A 24 -8.16 6.49 -5.25
CA GLN A 24 -8.60 5.09 -5.26
C GLN A 24 -7.91 4.26 -6.35
N ILE A 25 -7.73 4.79 -7.55
CA ILE A 25 -6.99 4.12 -8.64
C ILE A 25 -5.52 3.94 -8.25
N SER A 26 -4.90 4.94 -7.62
CA SER A 26 -3.52 4.83 -7.13
C SER A 26 -3.39 3.78 -6.02
N THR A 27 -4.36 3.70 -5.10
CA THR A 27 -4.36 2.68 -4.06
C THR A 27 -4.53 1.29 -4.66
N LEU A 28 -5.45 1.11 -5.61
CA LEU A 28 -5.71 -0.17 -6.27
C LEU A 28 -4.48 -0.64 -7.05
N THR A 29 -3.86 0.24 -7.83
CA THR A 29 -2.60 -0.07 -8.53
C THR A 29 -1.50 -0.44 -7.53
N GLY A 30 -1.39 0.28 -6.42
CA GLY A 30 -0.52 -0.09 -5.30
C GLY A 30 -0.77 -1.50 -4.77
N CYS A 31 -2.04 -1.87 -4.51
CA CYS A 31 -2.43 -3.22 -4.09
C CYS A 31 -2.01 -4.27 -5.12
N ILE A 32 -2.21 -4.03 -6.41
CA ILE A 32 -1.82 -4.94 -7.49
C ILE A 32 -0.30 -5.14 -7.49
N PHE A 33 0.47 -4.05 -7.44
CA PHE A 33 1.94 -4.12 -7.38
C PHE A 33 2.43 -4.87 -6.14
N ALA A 34 1.88 -4.57 -4.96
CA ALA A 34 2.23 -5.26 -3.72
C ALA A 34 1.92 -6.76 -3.83
N THR A 35 0.79 -7.12 -4.44
CA THR A 35 0.40 -8.52 -4.68
C THR A 35 1.39 -9.24 -5.59
N ILE A 36 1.70 -8.66 -6.76
CA ILE A 36 2.65 -9.23 -7.72
C ILE A 36 4.03 -9.37 -7.09
N PHE A 37 4.49 -8.32 -6.41
CA PHE A 37 5.77 -8.34 -5.71
C PHE A 37 5.84 -9.44 -4.66
N THR A 38 4.83 -9.54 -3.80
CA THR A 38 4.81 -10.54 -2.71
C THR A 38 4.69 -11.94 -3.28
N TYR A 39 3.90 -12.12 -4.34
CA TYR A 39 3.83 -13.39 -5.06
C TYR A 39 5.23 -13.82 -5.56
N ILE A 40 5.91 -12.97 -6.34
CA ILE A 40 7.25 -13.29 -6.86
C ILE A 40 8.24 -13.54 -5.71
N ALA A 41 8.24 -12.68 -4.69
CA ALA A 41 9.11 -12.83 -3.52
C ALA A 41 8.86 -14.16 -2.80
N SER A 42 7.60 -14.56 -2.61
CA SER A 42 7.25 -15.85 -1.98
C SER A 42 7.68 -17.07 -2.79
N ARG A 43 7.87 -16.92 -4.11
CA ARG A 43 8.40 -17.98 -4.98
C ARG A 43 9.91 -18.13 -4.87
N ILE A 44 10.63 -17.02 -4.66
CA ILE A 44 12.08 -17.00 -4.49
C ILE A 44 12.46 -17.37 -3.05
N TRP A 45 11.71 -16.87 -2.07
CA TRP A 45 11.91 -17.10 -0.64
C TRP A 45 10.63 -17.64 0.00
N PRO A 46 10.45 -18.98 -0.01
CA PRO A 46 9.26 -19.61 0.55
C PRO A 46 9.08 -19.31 2.05
N ILE A 47 7.86 -18.95 2.42
CA ILE A 47 7.46 -18.73 3.82
C ILE A 47 6.85 -20.03 4.34
N ASN A 48 7.63 -20.78 5.11
CA ASN A 48 7.25 -22.13 5.56
C ASN A 48 6.43 -22.15 6.86
N SER A 49 6.43 -21.06 7.61
CA SER A 49 5.80 -20.96 8.93
C SER A 49 4.70 -19.92 8.96
N TYR A 50 3.56 -20.26 9.59
CA TYR A 50 2.47 -19.31 9.82
C TYR A 50 2.90 -18.13 10.68
N SER A 51 3.62 -18.41 11.77
CA SER A 51 4.16 -17.38 12.66
C SER A 51 5.05 -16.41 11.87
N ASP A 52 5.89 -16.91 10.98
CA ASP A 52 6.81 -16.06 10.23
C ASP A 52 6.09 -15.22 9.19
N SER A 53 5.05 -15.75 8.54
CA SER A 53 4.19 -14.95 7.64
C SER A 53 3.53 -13.78 8.35
N ILE A 54 3.04 -13.98 9.59
CA ILE A 54 2.46 -12.90 10.40
C ILE A 54 3.53 -11.86 10.75
N LYS A 55 4.71 -12.30 11.21
CA LYS A 55 5.80 -11.38 11.57
C LYS A 55 6.22 -10.52 10.38
N ILE A 56 6.39 -11.13 9.20
CA ILE A 56 6.74 -10.41 7.97
C ILE A 56 5.65 -9.37 7.64
N GLY A 57 4.38 -9.78 7.68
CA GLY A 57 3.24 -8.89 7.45
C GLY A 57 3.21 -7.70 8.41
N VAL A 58 3.38 -7.95 9.71
CA VAL A 58 3.43 -6.89 10.72
C VAL A 58 4.60 -5.95 10.50
N ILE A 59 5.80 -6.48 10.21
CA ILE A 59 6.98 -5.66 9.91
C ILE A 59 6.74 -4.77 8.69
N TRP A 60 6.17 -5.32 7.61
CA TRP A 60 5.87 -4.55 6.41
C TRP A 60 4.84 -3.46 6.66
N MET A 61 3.79 -3.76 7.43
CA MET A 61 2.79 -2.77 7.81
C MET A 61 3.40 -1.64 8.64
N LEU A 62 4.24 -1.96 9.63
CA LEU A 62 4.95 -0.97 10.46
C LEU A 62 5.91 -0.11 9.64
N LEU A 63 6.68 -0.73 8.74
CA LEU A 63 7.59 0.00 7.85
C LEU A 63 6.81 0.95 6.93
N THR A 64 5.69 0.50 6.37
CA THR A 64 4.85 1.32 5.49
C THR A 64 4.24 2.49 6.25
N PHE A 65 3.68 2.24 7.44
CA PHE A 65 3.13 3.28 8.31
C PHE A 65 4.20 4.30 8.74
N THR A 66 5.40 3.83 9.10
CA THR A 66 6.52 4.69 9.50
C THR A 66 7.01 5.53 8.32
N PHE A 67 7.14 4.93 7.14
CA PHE A 67 7.51 5.63 5.91
C PHE A 67 6.51 6.73 5.58
N GLU A 68 5.21 6.42 5.60
CA GLU A 68 4.14 7.40 5.36
C GLU A 68 4.20 8.54 6.36
N THR A 69 4.23 8.23 7.66
CA THR A 69 4.27 9.23 8.72
C THR A 69 5.49 10.16 8.55
N THR A 70 6.64 9.59 8.20
CA THR A 70 7.87 10.36 7.92
C THR A 70 7.72 11.24 6.67
N MET A 71 7.09 10.74 5.61
CA MET A 71 6.82 11.51 4.39
C MET A 71 5.86 12.67 4.66
N VAL A 72 4.78 12.42 5.39
CA VAL A 72 3.74 13.43 5.66
C VAL A 72 4.25 14.51 6.63
N LEU A 73 4.77 14.10 7.79
CA LEU A 73 5.18 15.04 8.83
C LEU A 73 6.56 15.64 8.57
N GLY A 74 7.51 14.85 8.07
CA GLY A 74 8.89 15.27 7.86
C GLY A 74 9.11 15.99 6.54
N PHE A 75 8.74 15.34 5.43
CA PHE A 75 9.05 15.86 4.08
C PHE A 75 7.99 16.84 3.55
N MET A 76 6.71 16.49 3.67
CA MET A 76 5.60 17.33 3.21
C MET A 76 5.27 18.44 4.22
N LYS A 77 5.82 18.39 5.44
CA LYS A 77 5.59 19.34 6.53
C LYS A 77 4.10 19.56 6.83
N LYS A 78 3.29 18.50 6.65
CA LYS A 78 1.87 18.51 7.01
C LYS A 78 1.69 18.09 8.46
N ASP A 79 0.50 18.29 8.99
CA ASP A 79 0.18 17.97 10.37
C ASP A 79 -0.40 16.56 10.54
N PHE A 80 -0.58 16.15 11.79
CA PHE A 80 -1.14 14.85 12.12
C PHE A 80 -2.60 14.73 11.69
N SER A 81 -3.34 15.84 11.65
CA SER A 81 -4.72 15.88 11.15
C SER A 81 -4.80 15.48 9.68
N PHE A 82 -3.85 15.95 8.86
CA PHE A 82 -3.74 15.52 7.47
C PHE A 82 -3.36 14.04 7.33
N LEU A 83 -2.51 13.51 8.21
CA LEU A 83 -2.24 12.07 8.24
C LEU A 83 -3.53 11.30 8.54
N LEU A 84 -4.25 11.67 9.60
CA LEU A 84 -5.51 11.04 10.02
C LEU A 84 -6.60 11.11 8.94
N SER A 85 -6.70 12.20 8.18
CA SER A 85 -7.70 12.32 7.12
C SER A 85 -7.49 11.25 6.05
N SER A 86 -6.24 10.84 5.80
CA SER A 86 -5.91 9.74 4.86
C SER A 86 -6.41 8.36 5.35
N TYR A 87 -6.80 8.25 6.62
CA TYR A 87 -7.38 7.04 7.22
C TYR A 87 -8.92 7.10 7.30
N ASN A 88 -9.54 8.22 6.92
CA ASN A 88 -10.99 8.36 6.99
C ASN A 88 -11.68 7.61 5.85
N MET A 89 -12.03 6.36 6.08
CA MET A 89 -12.74 5.52 5.11
C MET A 89 -14.14 6.07 4.77
N LEU A 90 -14.76 6.87 5.64
CA LEU A 90 -16.07 7.51 5.37
C LEU A 90 -15.97 8.57 4.29
N GLU A 91 -14.78 9.16 4.12
CA GLU A 91 -14.46 10.11 3.04
C GLU A 91 -13.95 9.39 1.77
N GLY A 92 -13.99 8.05 1.74
CA GLY A 92 -13.59 7.23 0.60
C GLY A 92 -12.08 6.98 0.49
N GLN A 93 -11.32 7.28 1.54
CA GLN A 93 -9.89 7.00 1.60
C GLN A 93 -9.62 5.51 1.82
N LEU A 94 -8.86 4.91 0.91
CA LEU A 94 -8.58 3.47 0.90
C LEU A 94 -7.20 3.12 1.48
N TRP A 95 -6.49 4.09 2.04
CA TRP A 95 -5.16 3.84 2.57
C TRP A 95 -5.11 2.79 3.69
N PRO A 96 -6.05 2.75 4.66
CA PRO A 96 -6.12 1.67 5.64
C PRO A 96 -6.27 0.29 4.99
N VAL A 97 -7.01 0.22 3.87
CA VAL A 97 -7.18 -1.02 3.10
C VAL A 97 -5.85 -1.47 2.52
N PHE A 98 -5.05 -0.55 1.98
CA PHE A 98 -3.72 -0.87 1.45
C PHE A 98 -2.75 -1.35 2.53
N LEU A 99 -2.76 -0.72 3.72
CA LEU A 99 -1.93 -1.16 4.85
C LEU A 99 -2.31 -2.58 5.32
N LEU A 100 -3.60 -2.83 5.50
CA LEU A 100 -4.10 -4.17 5.86
C LEU A 100 -3.78 -5.19 4.77
N TRP A 101 -3.99 -4.84 3.50
CA TRP A 101 -3.66 -5.69 2.37
C TRP A 101 -2.18 -6.07 2.38
N THR A 102 -1.29 -5.09 2.51
CA THR A 102 0.16 -5.30 2.58
C THR A 102 0.56 -6.23 3.72
N GLY A 103 -0.06 -6.09 4.90
CA GLY A 103 0.18 -6.99 6.03
C GLY A 103 -0.35 -8.41 5.84
N LEU A 104 -1.43 -8.58 5.07
CA LEU A 104 -2.05 -9.88 4.80
C LEU A 104 -1.35 -10.67 3.69
N LEU A 105 -0.69 -9.99 2.74
CA LEU A 105 -0.07 -10.63 1.58
C LEU A 105 0.91 -11.78 1.93
N PRO A 106 1.81 -11.65 2.92
CA PRO A 106 2.69 -12.77 3.31
C PRO A 106 1.94 -13.99 3.84
N VAL A 107 0.78 -13.77 4.48
CA VAL A 107 -0.09 -14.86 4.99
C VAL A 107 -0.82 -15.53 3.83
N ILE A 108 -1.30 -14.76 2.85
CA ILE A 108 -2.00 -15.25 1.66
C ILE A 108 -1.07 -16.11 0.79
N PHE A 109 0.18 -15.67 0.61
CA PHE A 109 1.17 -16.34 -0.24
C PHE A 109 2.06 -17.36 0.50
N LYS A 110 1.81 -17.59 1.78
CA LYS A 110 2.40 -18.70 2.53
C LYS A 110 2.01 -20.02 1.87
N ASN A 111 2.94 -20.99 1.84
CA ASN A 111 2.73 -22.34 1.29
C ASN A 111 2.50 -22.45 -0.23
N GLN A 112 3.06 -21.54 -1.05
CA GLN A 112 3.05 -21.66 -2.51
C GLN A 112 3.83 -22.87 -3.09
N TYR A 113 4.36 -23.76 -2.23
CA TYR A 113 4.96 -25.05 -2.60
C TYR A 113 4.44 -26.17 -1.68
N ILE A 114 3.28 -26.73 -2.00
CA ILE A 114 2.95 -28.14 -1.77
C ILE A 114 2.17 -28.62 -3.00
N LYS A 115 2.90 -29.10 -4.01
CA LYS A 115 2.46 -30.16 -4.95
C LYS A 115 3.71 -30.88 -5.45
#